data_AF-A0AAD7YFI3-F1
#
_entry.id   AF-A0AAD7YFI3-F1
#
_cell.length_a   1.000
_cell.length_b   1.000
_cell.length_c   1.000
_cell.angle_alpha   90.00
_cell.angle_beta   90.00
_cell.angle_gamma   90.00
#
_symmetry.space_group_name_H-M   'P 1'
#
loop_
_entity.id
_entity.type
_entity.pdbx_description
1 polymer ?
#
loop_
_entity_poly.entity_id
_entity_poly.type
_entity_poly.pdbx_seq_one_letter_code
_entity_poly.pdbx_strand_id
1 'polypeptide(L)'
;MTQSKIYFCKNTRGGPSTVIFHRSEWDRLEKQASAPEKPSTQDNEYLKGLIEKSQAWMKTWPDTVLGCVELHKKKQEKQRADDIAAVKKFSKRKKLRKHNAEDIQKARQMLFDRSCYGTKLISALLTSKTLEERDAQIQFSKELKEKEKQVAVERQPKVSCTFDLDKNATATEKLQKSKRIQNAKENKAMYEKKKEDEVKAKEEEKLADLTDAQMMKYLLDREQEAEDNMKLLEKQALEQYAAEYKKTKEERAKWEAEYNAKIEKCRKEQEELNCKIRNVHLRLVKERADLAGSRTYETVKKCQEEEKKLYDDFISKICTIGEARFAKRYEKDDDKIKEDRKNKMTTVEINKSMAEYVNQRKCSNKCYCDRQCLITKSDKPRHVRKAYCEMEPESKEPPPPYFGPCNKLVTALHRREQLPAPWTRAEETHLLFMRNANRTLAECKYKIPARKVVDVGIITW
;
A
#
# COMPACT_ATOMS: atom_id res chain seq x y z
N MET A 1 48.90 -10.83 87.28
CA MET A 1 47.79 -10.16 88.01
C MET A 1 47.38 -8.93 87.23
N THR A 2 46.36 -9.02 86.37
CA THR A 2 45.77 -7.87 85.68
C THR A 2 44.55 -7.41 86.46
N GLN A 3 44.66 -6.25 87.10
CA GLN A 3 43.58 -5.64 87.88
C GLN A 3 42.39 -5.33 86.97
N SER A 4 41.26 -5.98 87.22
CA SER A 4 39.97 -5.64 86.60
C SER A 4 39.55 -4.25 87.07
N LYS A 5 39.65 -3.23 86.20
CA LYS A 5 39.09 -1.90 86.48
C LYS A 5 37.57 -1.98 86.42
N ILE A 6 36.93 -1.76 87.56
CA ILE A 6 35.48 -1.63 87.71
C ILE A 6 35.11 -0.15 87.56
N TYR A 7 34.13 0.15 86.71
CA TYR A 7 33.63 1.51 86.49
C TYR A 7 32.29 1.70 87.18
N PHE A 8 32.15 2.78 87.95
CA PHE A 8 30.96 3.08 88.74
C PHE A 8 30.18 4.23 88.10
N CYS A 9 28.89 4.02 87.83
CA CYS A 9 27.98 5.08 87.40
C CYS A 9 26.90 5.30 88.46
N LYS A 10 26.69 6.56 88.89
CA LYS A 10 25.61 6.91 89.81
C LYS A 10 24.28 7.01 89.04
N ASN A 11 23.25 6.39 89.58
CA ASN A 11 21.90 6.42 89.04
C ASN A 11 21.17 7.68 89.51
N THR A 12 20.57 8.47 88.60
CA THR A 12 19.93 9.76 88.92
C THR A 12 18.45 9.66 89.27
N ARG A 13 17.86 8.45 89.32
CA ARG A 13 16.43 8.24 89.62
C ARG A 13 16.17 7.14 90.65
N GLY A 14 16.59 7.36 91.89
CA GLY A 14 15.93 6.82 93.10
C GLY A 14 15.83 5.30 93.30
N GLY A 15 16.68 4.49 92.66
CA GLY A 15 16.79 3.04 92.92
C GLY A 15 18.16 2.65 93.52
N PRO A 16 18.34 1.42 94.05
CA PRO A 16 19.53 1.02 94.78
C PRO A 16 20.80 1.33 93.98
N SER A 17 21.68 2.06 94.65
CA SER A 17 22.85 2.73 94.09
C SER A 17 23.92 1.72 93.67
N THR A 18 24.36 1.87 92.42
CA THR A 18 25.53 1.26 91.76
C THR A 18 25.27 -0.10 91.09
N VAL A 19 25.00 -0.07 89.78
CA VAL A 19 24.99 -1.27 88.92
C VAL A 19 26.42 -1.49 88.40
N ILE A 20 27.02 -2.62 88.74
CA ILE A 20 28.37 -2.99 88.31
C ILE A 20 28.25 -3.83 87.04
N PHE A 21 28.66 -3.28 85.90
CA PHE A 21 28.78 -4.03 84.66
C PHE A 21 30.22 -4.49 84.43
N HIS A 22 30.38 -5.74 84.00
CA HIS A 22 31.65 -6.24 83.50
C HIS A 22 32.01 -5.54 82.19
N ARG A 23 33.31 -5.37 81.88
CA ARG A 23 33.77 -4.62 80.68
C ARG A 23 33.14 -5.12 79.37
N SER A 24 32.90 -6.42 79.27
CA SER A 24 32.24 -7.06 78.12
C SER A 24 30.76 -6.66 77.94
N GLU A 25 30.04 -6.38 79.03
CA GLU A 25 28.65 -5.90 78.98
C GLU A 25 28.61 -4.42 78.60
N TRP A 26 29.61 -3.64 79.04
CA TRP A 26 29.79 -2.25 78.61
C TRP A 26 30.09 -2.15 77.12
N ASP A 27 31.03 -2.93 76.59
CA ASP A 27 31.36 -2.95 75.16
C ASP A 27 30.15 -3.38 74.31
N ARG A 28 29.27 -4.26 74.84
CA ARG A 28 28.05 -4.71 74.17
C ARG A 28 26.98 -3.61 74.12
N LEU A 29 26.80 -2.87 75.22
CA LEU A 29 25.86 -1.74 75.27
C LEU A 29 26.35 -0.56 74.41
N GLU A 30 27.66 -0.32 74.37
CA GLU A 30 28.26 0.70 73.52
C GLU A 30 28.08 0.37 72.03
N LYS A 31 28.21 -0.91 71.64
CA LYS A 31 27.89 -1.39 70.28
C LYS A 31 26.40 -1.33 69.92
N GLN A 32 25.50 -1.42 70.89
CA GLN A 32 24.06 -1.25 70.66
C GLN A 32 23.63 0.23 70.60
N ALA A 33 24.37 1.11 71.27
CA ALA A 33 24.13 2.56 71.25
C ALA A 33 24.79 3.25 70.05
N SER A 34 25.82 2.66 69.45
CA SER A 34 26.40 3.15 68.19
C SER A 34 25.45 2.95 67.01
N ALA A 35 25.24 4.00 66.22
CA ALA A 35 24.41 3.95 65.01
C ALA A 35 24.85 2.80 64.09
N PRO A 36 23.92 2.11 63.41
CA PRO A 36 24.26 0.94 62.59
C PRO A 36 25.36 1.30 61.60
N GLU A 37 26.45 0.51 61.61
CA GLU A 37 27.54 0.67 60.65
C GLU A 37 26.95 0.69 59.25
N LYS A 38 27.17 1.80 58.52
CA LYS A 38 26.75 1.90 57.13
C LYS A 38 27.47 0.77 56.37
N PRO A 39 26.74 -0.06 55.59
CA PRO A 39 27.38 -1.11 54.81
C PRO A 39 28.47 -0.50 53.92
N SER A 40 29.56 -1.25 53.74
CA SER A 40 30.76 -0.79 53.02
C SER A 40 30.36 -0.13 51.70
N THR A 41 31.03 0.97 51.34
CA THR A 41 30.75 1.70 50.10
C THR A 41 30.88 0.81 48.86
N GLN A 42 31.71 -0.24 48.90
CA GLN A 42 31.88 -1.22 47.83
C GLN A 42 30.65 -2.12 47.63
N ASP A 43 30.00 -2.59 48.70
CA ASP A 43 28.79 -3.42 48.57
C ASP A 43 27.61 -2.62 47.99
N ASN A 44 27.53 -1.33 48.33
CA ASN A 44 26.54 -0.41 47.79
C ASN A 44 26.78 -0.07 46.31
N GLU A 45 28.02 0.05 45.87
CA GLU A 45 28.34 0.27 44.45
C GLU A 45 28.05 -0.96 43.60
N TYR A 46 28.39 -2.16 44.10
CA TYR A 46 28.07 -3.41 43.42
C TYR A 46 26.55 -3.63 43.29
N LEU A 47 25.80 -3.39 44.37
CA LEU A 47 24.34 -3.45 44.35
C LEU A 47 23.73 -2.39 43.42
N LYS A 48 24.23 -1.15 43.44
CA LYS A 48 23.80 -0.11 42.47
C LYS A 48 24.08 -0.53 41.04
N GLY A 49 25.25 -1.10 40.75
CA GLY A 49 25.60 -1.61 39.42
C GLY A 49 24.70 -2.76 38.97
N LEU A 50 24.31 -3.66 39.88
CA LEU A 50 23.33 -4.72 39.59
C LEU A 50 21.93 -4.17 39.34
N ILE A 51 21.50 -3.17 40.12
CA ILE A 51 20.21 -2.50 39.93
C ILE A 51 20.18 -1.79 38.58
N GLU A 52 21.23 -1.07 38.20
CA GLU A 52 21.32 -0.40 36.90
C GLU A 52 21.31 -1.39 35.73
N LYS A 53 22.04 -2.50 35.85
CA LYS A 53 22.01 -3.58 34.84
C LYS A 53 20.63 -4.22 34.72
N SER A 54 19.97 -4.52 35.84
CA SER A 54 18.63 -5.10 35.82
C SER A 54 17.58 -4.13 35.23
N GLN A 55 17.67 -2.85 35.57
CA GLN A 55 16.80 -1.82 34.99
C GLN A 55 17.05 -1.61 33.50
N ALA A 56 18.31 -1.65 33.05
CA ALA A 56 18.65 -1.61 31.63
C ALA A 56 18.08 -2.82 30.88
N TRP A 57 18.18 -4.01 31.45
CA TRP A 57 17.59 -5.23 30.86
C TRP A 57 16.07 -5.15 30.79
N MET A 58 15.39 -4.74 31.86
CA MET A 58 13.94 -4.57 31.87
C MET A 58 13.46 -3.56 30.82
N LYS A 59 14.20 -2.48 30.57
CA LYS A 59 13.86 -1.51 29.50
C LYS A 59 13.91 -2.12 28.10
N THR A 60 14.76 -3.11 27.89
CA THR A 60 14.92 -3.82 26.61
C THR A 60 14.01 -5.05 26.47
N TRP A 61 13.24 -5.40 27.52
CA TRP A 61 12.36 -6.58 27.48
C TRP A 61 11.11 -6.34 26.63
N PRO A 62 10.74 -7.30 25.76
CA PRO A 62 9.63 -7.14 24.81
C PRO A 62 8.29 -6.77 25.47
N ASP A 63 8.05 -7.27 26.69
CA ASP A 63 6.76 -7.16 27.37
C ASP A 63 6.61 -5.88 28.21
N THR A 64 7.67 -5.06 28.30
CA THR A 64 7.59 -3.75 28.96
C THR A 64 7.16 -2.66 27.97
N VAL A 65 6.56 -1.58 28.48
CA VAL A 65 6.13 -0.44 27.65
C VAL A 65 7.30 0.16 26.85
N LEU A 66 8.48 0.27 27.47
CA LEU A 66 9.67 0.80 26.81
C LEU A 66 10.23 -0.17 25.77
N GLY A 67 10.24 -1.48 26.05
CA GLY A 67 10.68 -2.48 25.08
C GLY A 67 9.72 -2.63 23.90
N CYS A 68 8.40 -2.50 24.12
CA CYS A 68 7.41 -2.40 23.03
C CYS A 68 7.72 -1.22 22.11
N VAL A 69 8.05 -0.05 22.68
CA VAL A 69 8.41 1.16 21.92
C VAL A 69 9.71 0.97 21.14
N GLU A 70 10.75 0.40 21.74
CA GLU A 70 12.01 0.09 21.04
C GLU A 70 11.83 -0.95 19.93
N LEU A 71 11.02 -1.98 20.16
CA LEU A 71 10.72 -3.00 19.17
C LEU A 71 9.93 -2.42 17.99
N HIS A 72 9.01 -1.50 18.27
CA HIS A 72 8.31 -0.74 17.24
C HIS A 72 9.25 0.18 16.45
N LYS A 73 10.16 0.89 17.13
CA LYS A 73 11.20 1.72 16.47
C LYS A 73 12.10 0.87 15.57
N LYS A 74 12.59 -0.27 16.04
CA LYS A 74 13.39 -1.22 15.24
C LYS A 74 12.61 -1.76 14.03
N LYS A 75 11.32 -2.03 14.18
CA LYS A 75 10.45 -2.43 13.05
C LYS A 75 10.30 -1.30 12.03
N GLN A 76 10.11 -0.06 12.48
CA GLN A 76 10.04 1.11 11.60
C GLN A 76 11.36 1.38 10.87
N GLU A 77 12.50 1.23 11.55
CA GLU A 77 13.83 1.38 10.94
C GLU A 77 14.08 0.32 9.87
N LYS A 78 13.71 -0.94 10.13
CA LYS A 78 13.77 -2.01 9.12
C LYS A 78 12.87 -1.71 7.92
N GLN A 79 11.64 -1.28 8.14
CA GLN A 79 10.72 -0.89 7.07
C GLN A 79 11.30 0.27 6.23
N ARG A 80 11.86 1.30 6.88
CA ARG A 80 12.52 2.40 6.16
C ARG A 80 13.73 1.93 5.37
N ALA A 81 14.55 1.02 5.90
CA ALA A 81 15.68 0.46 5.19
C ALA A 81 15.25 -0.33 3.95
N ASP A 82 14.19 -1.14 4.08
CA ASP A 82 13.60 -1.91 2.98
C ASP A 82 12.99 -1.00 1.91
N ASP A 83 12.28 0.07 2.31
CA ASP A 83 11.72 1.06 1.40
C ASP A 83 12.82 1.82 0.64
N ILE A 84 13.88 2.25 1.33
CA ILE A 84 15.04 2.89 0.69
C ILE A 84 15.72 1.92 -0.29
N ALA A 85 15.85 0.65 0.07
CA ALA A 85 16.41 -0.38 -0.80
C ALA A 85 15.51 -0.61 -2.03
N ALA A 86 14.19 -0.63 -1.86
CA ALA A 86 13.21 -0.76 -2.93
C ALA A 86 13.26 0.44 -3.89
N VAL A 87 13.32 1.66 -3.36
CA VAL A 87 13.46 2.90 -4.16
C VAL A 87 14.79 2.91 -4.93
N LYS A 88 15.90 2.50 -4.29
CA LYS A 88 17.20 2.37 -4.97
C LYS A 88 17.16 1.33 -6.10
N LYS A 89 16.55 0.15 -5.88
CA LYS A 89 16.33 -0.88 -6.92
C LYS A 89 15.46 -0.35 -8.06
N PHE A 90 14.40 0.39 -7.75
CA PHE A 90 13.51 0.99 -8.75
C PHE A 90 14.20 2.09 -9.57
N SER A 91 15.00 2.94 -8.93
CA SER A 91 15.81 3.97 -9.59
C SER A 91 16.85 3.37 -10.54
N LYS A 92 17.53 2.29 -10.15
CA LYS A 92 18.45 1.54 -11.03
C LYS A 92 17.72 0.93 -12.23
N ARG A 93 16.50 0.38 -12.06
CA ARG A 93 15.65 -0.06 -13.18
C ARG A 93 15.21 1.08 -14.10
N LYS A 94 14.96 2.28 -13.57
CA LYS A 94 14.66 3.48 -14.39
C LYS A 94 15.87 3.95 -15.20
N LYS A 95 17.11 3.83 -14.70
CA LYS A 95 18.32 4.16 -15.47
C LYS A 95 18.52 3.24 -16.69
N LEU A 96 18.19 1.95 -16.57
CA LEU A 96 18.18 1.01 -17.71
C LEU A 96 17.16 1.37 -18.80
N ARG A 97 16.08 2.10 -18.46
CA ARG A 97 15.08 2.54 -19.46
C ARG A 97 15.51 3.74 -20.31
N LYS A 98 16.60 4.44 -19.98
CA LYS A 98 17.08 5.57 -20.80
C LYS A 98 17.68 5.13 -22.13
N HIS A 99 18.24 3.91 -22.20
CA HIS A 99 18.76 3.34 -23.45
C HIS A 99 17.65 3.04 -24.47
N ASN A 100 16.39 2.98 -24.04
CA ASN A 100 15.27 2.72 -24.93
C ASN A 100 14.81 3.97 -25.68
N ALA A 101 15.21 5.20 -25.33
CA ALA A 101 14.67 6.40 -25.98
C ALA A 101 15.12 6.51 -27.44
N GLU A 102 16.40 6.23 -27.72
CA GLU A 102 16.96 6.20 -29.07
C GLU A 102 16.40 5.04 -29.88
N ASP A 103 16.32 3.84 -29.29
CA ASP A 103 15.73 2.67 -29.95
C ASP A 103 14.24 2.87 -30.25
N ILE A 104 13.49 3.51 -29.34
CA ILE A 104 12.09 3.89 -29.56
C ILE A 104 12.00 4.96 -30.66
N GLN A 105 12.87 5.96 -30.69
CA GLN A 105 12.90 6.95 -31.77
C GLN A 105 13.21 6.31 -33.12
N LYS A 106 14.18 5.40 -33.17
CA LYS A 106 14.56 4.67 -34.38
C LYS A 106 13.43 3.76 -34.86
N ALA A 107 12.78 3.03 -33.95
CA ALA A 107 11.61 2.21 -34.28
C ALA A 107 10.44 3.07 -34.79
N ARG A 108 10.22 4.25 -34.20
CA ARG A 108 9.20 5.21 -34.64
C ARG A 108 9.50 5.78 -36.03
N GLN A 109 10.75 6.09 -36.32
CA GLN A 109 11.16 6.56 -37.64
C GLN A 109 10.99 5.47 -38.70
N MET A 110 11.38 4.22 -38.40
CA MET A 110 11.12 3.09 -39.29
C MET A 110 9.63 2.86 -39.57
N LEU A 111 8.77 3.02 -38.57
CA LEU A 111 7.32 2.91 -38.75
C LEU A 111 6.76 3.98 -39.67
N PHE A 112 7.24 5.23 -39.53
CA PHE A 112 6.85 6.31 -40.43
C PHE A 112 7.35 6.03 -41.86
N ASP A 113 8.64 5.74 -42.04
CA ASP A 113 9.25 5.53 -43.35
C ASP A 113 8.63 4.35 -44.10
N ARG A 114 8.21 3.30 -43.39
CA ARG A 114 7.56 2.12 -43.98
C ARG A 114 6.04 2.22 -44.09
N SER A 115 5.41 3.24 -43.50
CA SER A 115 3.97 3.44 -43.63
C SER A 115 3.62 3.87 -45.06
N CYS A 116 2.42 3.54 -45.53
CA CYS A 116 1.94 3.89 -46.87
C CYS A 116 1.86 5.41 -47.10
N TYR A 117 1.59 6.20 -46.05
CA TYR A 117 1.56 7.66 -46.12
C TYR A 117 2.96 8.27 -46.01
N GLY A 118 3.82 7.73 -45.15
CA GLY A 118 5.21 8.18 -45.03
C GLY A 118 6.01 7.93 -46.31
N THR A 119 5.85 6.78 -46.96
CA THR A 119 6.46 6.52 -48.28
C THR A 119 6.00 7.52 -49.33
N LYS A 120 4.69 7.83 -49.38
CA LYS A 120 4.15 8.86 -50.29
C LYS A 120 4.75 10.24 -50.00
N LEU A 121 4.85 10.63 -48.74
CA LEU A 121 5.47 11.90 -48.33
C LEU A 121 6.95 11.98 -48.69
N ILE A 122 7.72 10.91 -48.46
CA ILE A 122 9.14 10.84 -48.83
C ILE A 122 9.30 10.91 -50.34
N SER A 123 8.45 10.21 -51.10
CA SER A 123 8.46 10.30 -52.57
C SER A 123 8.15 11.71 -53.06
N ALA A 124 7.18 12.39 -52.45
CA ALA A 124 6.86 13.78 -52.76
C ALA A 124 8.04 14.72 -52.44
N LEU A 125 8.73 14.52 -51.31
CA LEU A 125 9.95 15.26 -50.95
C LEU A 125 11.05 15.06 -52.00
N LEU A 126 11.30 13.82 -52.41
CA LEU A 126 12.27 13.51 -53.46
C LEU A 126 11.92 14.21 -54.77
N THR A 127 10.64 14.17 -55.18
CA THR A 127 10.20 14.88 -56.40
C THR A 127 10.41 16.40 -56.28
N SER A 128 10.10 17.01 -55.13
CA SER A 128 10.37 18.44 -54.88
C SER A 128 11.86 18.75 -55.05
N LYS A 129 12.74 17.92 -54.46
CA LYS A 129 14.19 18.11 -54.56
C LYS A 129 14.71 17.98 -55.98
N THR A 130 14.22 17.00 -56.73
CA THR A 130 14.60 16.86 -58.15
C THR A 130 14.14 18.03 -59.01
N LEU A 131 12.99 18.64 -58.70
CA LEU A 131 12.53 19.85 -59.38
C LEU A 131 13.40 21.06 -59.01
N GLU A 132 13.75 21.21 -57.73
CA GLU A 132 14.69 22.24 -57.26
C GLU A 132 16.05 22.15 -57.98
N GLU A 133 16.60 20.93 -58.12
CA GLU A 133 17.84 20.69 -58.85
C GLU A 133 17.71 21.01 -60.35
N ARG A 134 16.59 20.65 -60.98
CA ARG A 134 16.32 21.00 -62.38
C ARG A 134 16.22 22.50 -62.60
N ASP A 135 15.52 23.22 -61.72
CA ASP A 135 15.42 24.68 -61.80
C ASP A 135 16.80 25.33 -61.68
N ALA A 136 17.64 24.84 -60.77
CA ALA A 136 19.02 25.30 -60.62
C ALA A 136 19.85 25.02 -61.89
N GLN A 137 19.70 23.84 -62.51
CA GLN A 137 20.35 23.53 -63.79
C GLN A 137 19.87 24.44 -64.93
N ILE A 138 18.57 24.75 -64.99
CA ILE A 138 18.00 25.64 -66.00
C ILE A 138 18.55 27.07 -65.82
N GLN A 139 18.60 27.56 -64.57
CA GLN A 139 19.19 28.87 -64.27
C GLN A 139 20.66 28.92 -64.67
N PHE A 140 21.45 27.91 -64.30
CA PHE A 140 22.85 27.81 -64.68
C PHE A 140 23.05 27.77 -66.20
N SER A 141 22.20 27.03 -66.93
CA SER A 141 22.25 26.99 -68.40
C SER A 141 21.92 28.36 -69.04
N LYS A 142 20.96 29.11 -68.48
CA LYS A 142 20.63 30.46 -68.94
C LYS A 142 21.80 31.42 -68.71
N GLU A 143 22.43 31.36 -67.54
CA GLU A 143 23.62 32.18 -67.24
C GLU A 143 24.79 31.89 -68.19
N LEU A 144 25.03 30.62 -68.53
CA LEU A 144 26.05 30.25 -69.52
C LEU A 144 25.74 30.85 -70.90
N LYS A 145 24.51 30.69 -71.39
CA LYS A 145 24.09 31.26 -72.69
C LYS A 145 24.17 32.78 -72.72
N GLU A 146 23.90 33.45 -71.60
CA GLU A 146 24.00 34.90 -71.51
C GLU A 146 25.45 35.38 -71.54
N LYS A 147 26.35 34.69 -70.83
CA LYS A 147 27.80 34.92 -70.93
C LYS A 147 28.33 34.68 -72.34
N GLU A 148 27.88 33.62 -73.02
CA GLU A 148 28.23 33.35 -74.42
C GLU A 148 27.77 34.47 -75.36
N LYS A 149 26.55 34.99 -75.18
CA LYS A 149 26.03 36.12 -75.96
C LYS A 149 26.82 37.41 -75.71
N GLN A 150 27.21 37.70 -74.47
CA GLN A 150 28.04 38.87 -74.15
C GLN A 150 29.38 38.81 -74.89
N VAL A 151 30.04 37.65 -74.88
CA VAL A 151 31.30 37.43 -75.64
C VAL A 151 31.10 37.55 -77.15
N ALA A 152 29.94 37.12 -77.68
CA ALA A 152 29.62 37.24 -79.10
C ALA A 152 29.37 38.71 -79.54
N VAL A 153 28.76 39.52 -78.68
CA VAL A 153 28.52 40.95 -78.93
C VAL A 153 29.82 41.75 -78.92
N GLU A 154 30.78 41.41 -78.05
CA GLU A 154 32.12 42.01 -78.03
C GLU A 154 32.96 41.70 -79.28
N ARG A 155 32.61 40.65 -80.05
CA ARG A 155 33.35 40.21 -81.25
C ARG A 155 32.83 40.75 -82.59
N GLN A 156 31.77 41.56 -82.62
CA GLN A 156 31.28 42.11 -83.89
C GLN A 156 32.07 43.36 -84.34
N PRO A 157 32.66 43.38 -85.55
CA PRO A 157 33.35 44.55 -86.06
C PRO A 157 32.35 45.62 -86.49
N LYS A 158 32.52 46.85 -85.97
CA LYS A 158 31.85 48.05 -86.50
C LYS A 158 32.36 48.33 -87.90
N VAL A 159 31.51 48.17 -88.91
CA VAL A 159 31.78 48.61 -90.28
C VAL A 159 30.96 49.87 -90.57
N SER A 160 31.63 50.97 -90.89
CA SER A 160 31.02 52.24 -91.30
C SER A 160 31.37 52.60 -92.75
N CYS A 161 30.30 52.83 -93.53
CA CYS A 161 30.09 53.72 -94.69
C CYS A 161 31.05 53.80 -95.89
N THR A 162 30.58 53.20 -96.99
CA THR A 162 30.17 53.76 -98.32
C THR A 162 31.00 54.82 -99.03
N PHE A 163 31.26 54.55 -100.32
CA PHE A 163 31.63 55.51 -101.35
C PHE A 163 30.71 55.30 -102.56
N ASP A 164 29.84 56.26 -102.85
CA ASP A 164 29.03 56.31 -104.08
C ASP A 164 29.49 57.49 -104.94
N LEU A 165 29.76 57.24 -106.21
CA LEU A 165 29.82 58.24 -107.26
C LEU A 165 28.85 57.81 -108.33
N ASP A 166 27.77 58.57 -108.53
CA ASP A 166 27.04 58.43 -109.78
C ASP A 166 26.47 59.75 -110.31
N LYS A 167 26.82 60.00 -111.57
CA LYS A 167 26.42 61.14 -112.38
C LYS A 167 25.09 60.78 -113.02
N ASN A 168 23.97 61.30 -112.52
CA ASN A 168 22.69 61.49 -113.25
C ASN A 168 21.63 62.14 -112.33
N ALA A 169 21.76 63.43 -112.04
CA ALA A 169 20.95 64.13 -111.03
C ALA A 169 19.50 64.45 -111.44
N THR A 170 19.18 64.52 -112.74
CA THR A 170 17.88 65.04 -113.20
C THR A 170 16.83 63.96 -113.51
N ALA A 171 17.25 62.74 -113.91
CA ALA A 171 16.35 61.59 -114.07
C ALA A 171 16.00 60.92 -112.72
N THR A 172 16.93 60.94 -111.77
CA THR A 172 16.76 60.42 -110.41
C THR A 172 15.81 61.27 -109.57
N GLU A 173 15.77 62.59 -109.77
CA GLU A 173 14.86 63.50 -109.04
C GLU A 173 13.37 63.26 -109.36
N LYS A 174 13.02 63.04 -110.63
CA LYS A 174 11.62 62.73 -111.03
C LYS A 174 11.17 61.36 -110.52
N LEU A 175 12.08 60.38 -110.53
CA LEU A 175 11.87 59.03 -110.02
C LEU A 175 11.81 59.01 -108.48
N GLN A 176 12.58 59.88 -107.81
CA GLN A 176 12.47 60.11 -106.37
C GLN A 176 11.16 60.80 -106.00
N LYS A 177 10.67 61.77 -106.78
CA LYS A 177 9.38 62.41 -106.53
C LYS A 177 8.21 61.43 -106.69
N SER A 178 8.20 60.57 -107.73
CA SER A 178 7.15 59.55 -107.86
C SER A 178 7.23 58.50 -106.75
N LYS A 179 8.43 58.02 -106.39
CA LYS A 179 8.65 57.14 -105.24
C LYS A 179 8.19 57.78 -103.92
N ARG A 180 8.44 59.07 -103.70
CA ARG A 180 7.96 59.77 -102.49
C ARG A 180 6.43 59.82 -102.42
N ILE A 181 5.76 60.07 -103.54
CA ILE A 181 4.28 60.10 -103.58
C ILE A 181 3.71 58.69 -103.36
N GLN A 182 4.32 57.67 -103.96
CA GLN A 182 3.89 56.28 -103.78
C GLN A 182 4.13 55.80 -102.35
N ASN A 183 5.31 56.05 -101.78
CA ASN A 183 5.61 55.76 -100.38
C ASN A 183 4.67 56.52 -99.42
N ALA A 184 4.27 57.76 -99.75
CA ALA A 184 3.31 58.51 -98.93
C ALA A 184 1.91 57.88 -98.95
N LYS A 185 1.46 57.36 -100.10
CA LYS A 185 0.19 56.61 -100.21
C LYS A 185 0.24 55.28 -99.47
N GLU A 186 1.33 54.53 -99.63
CA GLU A 186 1.56 53.26 -98.92
C GLU A 186 1.64 53.46 -97.40
N ASN A 187 2.34 54.50 -96.94
CA ASN A 187 2.41 54.86 -95.52
C ASN A 187 1.06 55.26 -94.95
N LYS A 188 0.24 56.01 -95.71
CA LYS A 188 -1.11 56.38 -95.28
C LYS A 188 -2.01 55.15 -95.13
N ALA A 189 -1.99 54.24 -96.11
CA ALA A 189 -2.74 52.99 -96.06
C ALA A 189 -2.29 52.08 -94.90
N MET A 190 -0.98 51.99 -94.64
CA MET A 190 -0.44 51.28 -93.47
C MET A 190 -0.90 51.89 -92.14
N TYR A 191 -0.95 53.22 -92.04
CA TYR A 191 -1.41 53.90 -90.83
C TYR A 191 -2.91 53.69 -90.55
N GLU A 192 -3.73 53.75 -91.60
CA GLU A 192 -5.17 53.49 -91.50
C GLU A 192 -5.43 52.03 -91.08
N LYS A 193 -4.75 51.07 -91.71
CA LYS A 193 -4.84 49.65 -91.35
C LYS A 193 -4.38 49.40 -89.91
N LYS A 194 -3.28 50.02 -89.47
CA LYS A 194 -2.80 49.89 -88.09
C LYS A 194 -3.79 50.44 -87.07
N LYS A 195 -4.47 51.55 -87.38
CA LYS A 195 -5.55 52.07 -86.53
C LYS A 195 -6.75 51.13 -86.46
N GLU A 196 -7.15 50.53 -87.58
CA GLU A 196 -8.23 49.55 -87.59
C GLU A 196 -7.89 48.30 -86.78
N ASP A 197 -6.66 47.78 -86.93
CA ASP A 197 -6.17 46.63 -86.18
C ASP A 197 -6.07 46.93 -84.67
N GLU A 198 -5.66 48.15 -84.28
CA GLU A 198 -5.64 48.59 -82.88
C GLU A 198 -7.06 48.71 -82.27
N VAL A 199 -8.06 49.12 -83.06
CA VAL A 199 -9.46 49.17 -82.61
C VAL A 199 -10.01 47.76 -82.41
N LYS A 200 -9.77 46.84 -83.36
CA LYS A 200 -10.21 45.45 -83.25
C LYS A 200 -9.56 44.74 -82.06
N ALA A 201 -8.25 44.94 -81.85
CA ALA A 201 -7.55 44.36 -80.70
C ALA A 201 -8.15 44.84 -79.37
N LYS A 202 -8.53 46.12 -79.25
CA LYS A 202 -9.21 46.66 -78.06
C LYS A 202 -10.62 46.12 -77.86
N GLU A 203 -11.34 45.81 -78.93
CA GLU A 203 -12.66 45.18 -78.85
C GLU A 203 -12.56 43.72 -78.43
N GLU A 204 -11.60 42.97 -78.97
CA GLU A 204 -11.29 41.59 -78.57
C GLU A 204 -10.86 41.52 -77.10
N GLU A 205 -10.01 42.44 -76.64
CA GLU A 205 -9.58 42.54 -75.24
C GLU A 205 -10.78 42.79 -74.30
N LYS A 206 -11.67 43.72 -74.64
CA LYS A 206 -12.89 43.98 -73.84
C LYS A 206 -13.83 42.77 -73.78
N LEU A 207 -13.93 42.01 -74.87
CA LEU A 207 -14.75 40.80 -74.91
C LEU A 207 -14.14 39.70 -74.03
N ALA A 208 -12.82 39.53 -74.08
CA ALA A 208 -12.09 38.61 -73.21
C ALA A 208 -12.26 38.98 -71.72
N ASP A 209 -12.10 40.26 -71.38
CA ASP A 209 -12.31 40.76 -70.01
C ASP A 209 -13.73 40.50 -69.50
N LEU A 210 -14.74 40.67 -70.36
CA LEU A 210 -16.14 40.37 -70.03
C LEU A 210 -16.36 38.88 -69.78
N THR A 211 -15.79 38.01 -70.62
CA THR A 211 -15.89 36.56 -70.42
C THR A 211 -15.17 36.09 -69.16
N ASP A 212 -14.01 36.67 -68.86
CA ASP A 212 -13.25 36.36 -67.64
C ASP A 212 -14.00 36.83 -66.39
N ALA A 213 -14.62 38.01 -66.42
CA ALA A 213 -15.45 38.50 -65.32
C ALA A 213 -16.68 37.61 -65.06
N GLN A 214 -17.33 37.11 -66.12
CA GLN A 214 -18.45 36.17 -65.99
C GLN A 214 -18.00 34.83 -65.39
N MET A 215 -16.86 34.30 -65.84
CA MET A 215 -16.29 33.07 -65.31
C MET A 215 -15.91 33.23 -63.83
N MET A 216 -15.26 34.33 -63.47
CA MET A 216 -14.90 34.66 -62.08
C MET A 216 -16.13 34.74 -61.18
N LYS A 217 -17.20 35.39 -61.63
CA LYS A 217 -18.45 35.45 -60.87
C LYS A 217 -19.03 34.06 -60.63
N TYR A 218 -19.08 33.21 -61.67
CA TYR A 218 -19.57 31.85 -61.55
C TYR A 218 -18.76 31.01 -60.55
N LEU A 219 -17.42 31.16 -60.56
CA LEU A 219 -16.54 30.47 -59.61
C LEU A 219 -16.80 30.93 -58.17
N LEU A 220 -16.95 32.25 -57.94
CA LEU A 220 -17.25 32.79 -56.62
C LEU A 220 -18.60 32.32 -56.09
N ASP A 221 -19.65 32.32 -56.92
CA ASP A 221 -20.97 31.83 -56.53
C ASP A 221 -20.90 30.34 -56.13
N ARG A 222 -20.10 29.53 -56.85
CA ARG A 222 -19.88 28.12 -56.51
C ARG A 222 -19.08 27.90 -55.23
N GLU A 223 -18.07 28.73 -54.99
CA GLU A 223 -17.30 28.68 -53.73
C GLU A 223 -18.21 29.02 -52.55
N GLN A 224 -19.08 30.03 -52.70
CA GLN A 224 -20.04 30.41 -51.68
C GLN A 224 -21.05 29.28 -51.38
N GLU A 225 -21.61 28.64 -52.42
CA GLU A 225 -22.49 27.48 -52.24
C GLU A 225 -21.79 26.31 -51.53
N ALA A 226 -20.52 26.07 -51.86
CA ALA A 226 -19.73 25.02 -51.21
C ALA A 226 -19.47 25.35 -49.73
N GLU A 227 -19.14 26.60 -49.41
CA GLU A 227 -18.98 27.05 -48.02
C GLU A 227 -20.27 26.92 -47.21
N ASP A 228 -21.40 27.31 -47.78
CA ASP A 228 -22.68 27.28 -47.07
C ASP A 228 -23.13 25.83 -46.81
N ASN A 229 -22.89 24.92 -47.75
CA ASN A 229 -23.10 23.50 -47.55
C ASN A 229 -22.18 22.92 -46.46
N MET A 230 -20.91 23.31 -46.43
CA MET A 230 -19.98 22.90 -45.38
C MET A 230 -20.43 23.39 -43.99
N LYS A 231 -20.83 24.66 -43.87
CA LYS A 231 -21.37 25.23 -42.61
C LYS A 231 -22.63 24.50 -42.14
N LEU A 232 -23.51 24.12 -43.07
CA LEU A 232 -24.72 23.35 -42.74
C LEU A 232 -24.37 21.96 -42.19
N LEU A 233 -23.43 21.26 -42.84
CA LEU A 233 -22.97 19.94 -42.39
C LEU A 233 -22.28 20.00 -41.02
N GLU A 234 -21.45 21.02 -40.79
CA GLU A 234 -20.83 21.25 -39.48
C GLU A 234 -21.88 21.45 -38.39
N LYS A 235 -22.91 22.25 -38.67
CA LYS A 235 -24.01 22.48 -37.72
C LYS A 235 -24.75 21.17 -37.39
N GLN A 236 -25.06 20.35 -38.40
CA GLN A 236 -25.72 19.06 -38.20
C GLN A 236 -24.85 18.09 -37.38
N ALA A 237 -23.54 18.05 -37.65
CA ALA A 237 -22.61 17.21 -36.90
C ALA A 237 -22.53 17.64 -35.42
N LEU A 238 -22.51 18.95 -35.15
CA LEU A 238 -22.53 19.48 -33.78
C LEU A 238 -23.84 19.14 -33.04
N GLU A 239 -24.98 19.22 -33.72
CA GLU A 239 -26.28 18.85 -33.15
C GLU A 239 -26.35 17.35 -32.82
N GLN A 240 -25.85 16.49 -33.71
CA GLN A 240 -25.76 15.04 -33.49
C GLN A 240 -24.83 14.72 -32.31
N TYR A 241 -23.64 15.32 -32.27
CA TYR A 241 -22.70 15.15 -31.16
C TYR A 241 -23.31 15.59 -29.82
N ALA A 242 -24.02 16.72 -29.79
CA ALA A 242 -24.70 17.20 -28.58
C ALA A 242 -25.81 16.24 -28.12
N ALA A 243 -26.54 15.63 -29.05
CA ALA A 243 -27.58 14.65 -28.74
C ALA A 243 -26.99 13.34 -28.19
N GLU A 244 -25.92 12.82 -28.80
CA GLU A 244 -25.20 11.63 -28.32
C GLU A 244 -24.56 11.85 -26.95
N TYR A 245 -23.96 13.02 -26.74
CA TYR A 245 -23.40 13.40 -25.45
C TYR A 245 -24.47 13.44 -24.34
N LYS A 246 -25.68 13.94 -24.64
CA LYS A 246 -26.80 13.89 -23.68
C LYS A 246 -27.21 12.45 -23.37
N LYS A 247 -27.38 11.60 -24.37
CA LYS A 247 -27.74 10.18 -24.20
C LYS A 247 -26.72 9.44 -23.33
N THR A 248 -25.43 9.56 -23.67
CA THR A 248 -24.34 8.91 -22.91
C THR A 248 -24.26 9.41 -21.46
N LYS A 249 -24.52 10.71 -21.22
CA LYS A 249 -24.60 11.26 -19.87
C LYS A 249 -25.76 10.68 -19.07
N GLU A 250 -26.94 10.53 -19.68
CA GLU A 250 -28.11 9.91 -19.04
C GLU A 250 -27.87 8.42 -18.74
N GLU A 251 -27.26 7.68 -19.67
CA GLU A 251 -26.89 6.28 -19.47
C GLU A 251 -25.86 6.11 -18.34
N ARG A 252 -24.84 6.97 -18.29
CA ARG A 252 -23.88 7.00 -17.18
C ARG A 252 -24.58 7.27 -15.84
N ALA A 253 -25.49 8.24 -15.80
CA ALA A 253 -26.24 8.56 -14.58
C ALA A 253 -27.10 7.37 -14.10
N LYS A 254 -27.73 6.63 -15.03
CA LYS A 254 -28.46 5.39 -14.70
C LYS A 254 -27.53 4.32 -14.14
N TRP A 255 -26.38 4.11 -14.77
CA TRP A 255 -25.39 3.11 -14.32
C TRP A 255 -24.83 3.45 -12.93
N GLU A 256 -24.52 4.72 -12.67
CA GLU A 256 -24.08 5.20 -11.36
C GLU A 256 -25.17 5.01 -10.29
N ALA A 257 -26.44 5.29 -10.62
CA ALA A 257 -27.56 5.08 -9.71
C ALA A 257 -27.73 3.59 -9.35
N GLU A 258 -27.66 2.69 -10.35
CA GLU A 258 -27.72 1.23 -10.11
C GLU A 258 -26.54 0.73 -9.28
N TYR A 259 -25.33 1.24 -9.55
CA TYR A 259 -24.13 0.87 -8.82
C TYR A 259 -24.21 1.32 -7.36
N ASN A 260 -24.61 2.57 -7.12
CA ASN A 260 -24.79 3.09 -5.76
C ASN A 260 -25.90 2.36 -5.00
N ALA A 261 -26.99 1.97 -5.66
CA ALA A 261 -28.04 1.16 -5.06
C ALA A 261 -27.52 -0.22 -4.60
N LYS A 262 -26.63 -0.86 -5.38
CA LYS A 262 -25.96 -2.11 -4.98
C LYS A 262 -25.06 -1.90 -3.76
N ILE A 263 -24.28 -0.81 -3.75
CA ILE A 263 -23.42 -0.47 -2.60
C ILE A 263 -24.26 -0.29 -1.33
N GLU A 264 -25.34 0.48 -1.39
CA GLU A 264 -26.19 0.70 -0.21
C GLU A 264 -26.86 -0.59 0.27
N LYS A 265 -27.26 -1.47 -0.65
CA LYS A 265 -27.77 -2.79 -0.26
C LYS A 265 -26.71 -3.61 0.50
N CYS A 266 -25.48 -3.69 -0.03
CA CYS A 266 -24.39 -4.39 0.66
C CYS A 266 -24.05 -3.75 2.02
N ARG A 267 -24.08 -2.42 2.11
CA ARG A 267 -23.86 -1.69 3.36
C ARG A 267 -24.91 -2.06 4.42
N LYS A 268 -26.19 -2.07 4.05
CA LYS A 268 -27.28 -2.48 4.96
C LYS A 268 -27.13 -3.93 5.43
N GLU A 269 -26.81 -4.85 4.53
CA GLU A 269 -26.55 -6.25 4.88
C GLU A 269 -25.37 -6.38 5.88
N GLN A 270 -24.32 -5.58 5.69
CA GLN A 270 -23.17 -5.54 6.60
C GLN A 270 -23.51 -4.92 7.96
N GLU A 271 -24.32 -3.86 8.00
CA GLU A 271 -24.83 -3.25 9.23
C GLU A 271 -25.71 -4.23 10.02
N GLU A 272 -26.60 -4.98 9.36
CA GLU A 272 -27.40 -6.04 9.98
C GLU A 272 -26.53 -7.15 10.56
N LEU A 273 -25.51 -7.60 9.81
CA LEU A 273 -24.58 -8.63 10.25
C LEU A 273 -23.78 -8.16 11.47
N ASN A 274 -23.31 -6.90 11.47
CA ASN A 274 -22.64 -6.30 12.62
C ASN A 274 -23.54 -6.22 13.85
N CYS A 275 -24.82 -5.85 13.68
CA CYS A 275 -25.81 -5.88 14.76
C CYS A 275 -26.02 -7.29 15.33
N LYS A 276 -26.11 -8.31 14.46
CA LYS A 276 -26.21 -9.73 14.88
C LYS A 276 -24.97 -10.16 15.68
N ILE A 277 -23.76 -9.86 15.19
CA ILE A 277 -22.50 -10.15 15.89
C ILE A 277 -22.48 -9.49 17.26
N ARG A 278 -22.84 -8.20 17.33
CA ARG A 278 -22.88 -7.46 18.60
C ARG A 278 -23.85 -8.09 19.59
N ASN A 279 -25.03 -8.52 19.15
CA ASN A 279 -26.01 -9.18 19.99
C ASN A 279 -25.54 -10.55 20.51
N VAL A 280 -24.81 -11.32 19.69
CA VAL A 280 -24.18 -12.57 20.13
C VAL A 280 -23.09 -12.29 21.16
N HIS A 281 -22.25 -11.29 20.90
CA HIS A 281 -21.18 -10.91 21.84
C HIS A 281 -21.74 -10.47 23.20
N LEU A 282 -22.79 -9.65 23.20
CA LEU A 282 -23.48 -9.24 24.43
C LEU A 282 -24.10 -10.44 25.19
N ARG A 283 -24.64 -11.43 24.48
CA ARG A 283 -25.16 -12.66 25.10
C ARG A 283 -24.05 -13.47 25.76
N LEU A 284 -22.94 -13.71 25.06
CA LEU A 284 -21.79 -14.44 25.61
C LEU A 284 -21.21 -13.74 26.85
N VAL A 285 -21.16 -12.40 26.84
CA VAL A 285 -20.69 -11.63 28.01
C VAL A 285 -21.64 -11.80 29.20
N LYS A 286 -22.97 -11.77 28.98
CA LYS A 286 -23.96 -12.03 30.04
C LYS A 286 -23.85 -13.45 30.59
N GLU A 287 -23.83 -14.45 29.73
CA GLU A 287 -23.66 -15.86 30.14
C GLU A 287 -22.40 -16.07 30.97
N ARG A 288 -21.30 -15.40 30.60
CA ARG A 288 -20.04 -15.45 31.35
C ARG A 288 -20.16 -14.79 32.73
N ALA A 289 -20.89 -13.66 32.83
CA ALA A 289 -21.15 -13.01 34.10
C ALA A 289 -22.05 -13.86 35.01
N ASP A 290 -23.08 -14.50 34.45
CA ASP A 290 -23.98 -15.40 35.17
C ASP A 290 -23.25 -16.65 35.68
N LEU A 291 -22.40 -17.26 34.85
CA LEU A 291 -21.51 -18.36 35.22
C LEU A 291 -20.51 -17.97 36.31
N ALA A 292 -19.95 -16.76 36.24
CA ALA A 292 -19.06 -16.24 37.27
C ALA A 292 -19.80 -16.11 38.61
N GLY A 293 -21.02 -15.54 38.61
CA GLY A 293 -21.87 -15.40 39.80
C GLY A 293 -22.28 -16.76 40.42
N SER A 294 -22.57 -17.75 39.59
CA SER A 294 -22.88 -19.11 40.04
C SER A 294 -21.67 -19.78 40.71
N ARG A 295 -20.46 -19.66 40.13
CA ARG A 295 -19.23 -20.21 40.72
C ARG A 295 -18.87 -19.56 42.06
N THR A 296 -19.03 -18.24 42.20
CA THR A 296 -18.81 -17.58 43.50
C THR A 296 -19.79 -18.08 44.55
N TYR A 297 -21.07 -18.26 44.21
CA TYR A 297 -22.06 -18.81 45.12
C TYR A 297 -21.71 -20.23 45.59
N GLU A 298 -21.32 -21.13 44.67
CA GLU A 298 -20.88 -22.48 45.02
C GLU A 298 -19.64 -22.49 45.92
N THR A 299 -18.70 -21.57 45.68
CA THR A 299 -17.48 -21.44 46.49
C THR A 299 -17.81 -20.99 47.91
N VAL A 300 -18.67 -19.97 48.06
CA VAL A 300 -19.13 -19.51 49.38
C VAL A 300 -19.89 -20.61 50.12
N LYS A 301 -20.75 -21.36 49.43
CA LYS A 301 -21.47 -22.49 50.03
C LYS A 301 -20.52 -23.57 50.55
N LYS A 302 -19.48 -23.93 49.79
CA LYS A 302 -18.44 -24.88 50.25
C LYS A 302 -17.69 -24.37 51.47
N CYS A 303 -17.27 -23.10 51.48
CA CYS A 303 -16.62 -22.50 52.65
C CYS A 303 -17.53 -22.56 53.90
N GLN A 304 -18.82 -22.26 53.75
CA GLN A 304 -19.79 -22.37 54.86
C GLN A 304 -19.99 -23.81 55.34
N GLU A 305 -20.00 -24.79 54.43
CA GLU A 305 -20.07 -26.22 54.79
C GLU A 305 -18.80 -26.68 55.51
N GLU A 306 -17.62 -26.19 55.13
CA GLU A 306 -16.35 -26.46 55.81
C GLU A 306 -16.29 -25.82 57.21
N GLU A 307 -16.73 -24.57 57.35
CA GLU A 307 -16.83 -23.91 58.67
C GLU A 307 -17.79 -24.65 59.61
N LYS A 308 -18.95 -25.11 59.10
CA LYS A 308 -19.88 -25.94 59.88
C LYS A 308 -19.24 -27.25 60.33
N LYS A 309 -18.52 -27.94 59.45
CA LYS A 309 -17.80 -29.17 59.80
C LYS A 309 -16.75 -28.92 60.88
N LEU A 310 -15.96 -27.85 60.79
CA LEU A 310 -14.98 -27.49 61.81
C LEU A 310 -15.64 -27.23 63.17
N TYR A 311 -16.80 -26.57 63.18
CA TYR A 311 -17.57 -26.33 64.39
C TYR A 311 -18.14 -27.62 64.99
N ASP A 312 -18.71 -28.49 64.16
CA ASP A 312 -19.25 -29.79 64.59
C ASP A 312 -18.15 -30.71 65.13
N ASP A 313 -16.99 -30.74 64.47
CA ASP A 313 -15.80 -31.48 64.93
C ASP A 313 -15.29 -30.94 66.27
N PHE A 314 -15.32 -29.62 66.47
CA PHE A 314 -14.98 -29.00 67.74
C PHE A 314 -15.93 -29.42 68.87
N ILE A 315 -17.25 -29.39 68.62
CA ILE A 315 -18.24 -29.85 69.60
C ILE A 315 -18.04 -31.34 69.92
N SER A 316 -17.90 -32.18 68.89
CA SER A 316 -17.65 -33.61 69.06
C SER A 316 -16.40 -33.89 69.89
N LYS A 317 -15.32 -33.15 69.65
CA LYS A 317 -14.08 -33.25 70.43
C LYS A 317 -14.26 -32.83 71.90
N ILE A 318 -15.06 -31.80 72.17
CA ILE A 318 -15.35 -31.41 73.56
C ILE A 318 -16.24 -32.45 74.26
N CYS A 319 -17.26 -32.97 73.59
CA CYS A 319 -18.13 -34.02 74.13
C CYS A 319 -17.32 -35.28 74.47
N THR A 320 -16.46 -35.74 73.57
CA THR A 320 -15.60 -36.92 73.80
C THR A 320 -14.58 -36.70 74.93
N ILE A 321 -14.02 -35.49 75.08
CA ILE A 321 -13.18 -35.14 76.25
C ILE A 321 -14.01 -35.17 77.54
N GLY A 322 -15.25 -34.68 77.49
CA GLY A 322 -16.21 -34.74 78.59
C GLY A 322 -16.49 -36.18 79.01
N GLU A 323 -16.89 -37.03 78.08
CA GLU A 323 -17.17 -38.45 78.30
C GLU A 323 -15.96 -39.19 78.87
N ALA A 324 -14.75 -38.96 78.33
CA ALA A 324 -13.52 -39.56 78.85
C ALA A 324 -13.20 -39.11 80.29
N ARG A 325 -13.51 -37.86 80.64
CA ARG A 325 -13.37 -37.36 82.03
C ARG A 325 -14.41 -38.00 82.95
N PHE A 326 -15.65 -38.20 82.49
CA PHE A 326 -16.69 -38.89 83.26
C PHE A 326 -16.33 -40.36 83.49
N ALA A 327 -15.90 -41.08 82.44
CA ALA A 327 -15.47 -42.47 82.54
C ALA A 327 -14.33 -42.66 83.56
N LYS A 328 -13.30 -41.78 83.51
CA LYS A 328 -12.20 -41.81 84.49
C LYS A 328 -12.61 -41.52 85.93
N ARG A 329 -13.68 -40.76 86.15
CA ARG A 329 -14.23 -40.55 87.51
C ARG A 329 -14.93 -41.82 87.99
N TYR A 330 -15.75 -42.42 87.12
CA TYR A 330 -16.45 -43.66 87.41
C TYR A 330 -15.49 -44.81 87.73
N GLU A 331 -14.43 -44.99 86.94
CA GLU A 331 -13.39 -46.00 87.20
C GLU A 331 -12.73 -45.80 88.58
N LYS A 332 -12.41 -44.56 88.96
CA LYS A 332 -11.83 -44.26 90.27
C LYS A 332 -12.78 -44.55 91.43
N ASP A 333 -14.07 -44.30 91.25
CA ASP A 333 -15.07 -44.58 92.28
C ASP A 333 -15.29 -46.10 92.41
N ASP A 334 -15.33 -46.83 91.31
CA ASP A 334 -15.38 -48.31 91.30
C ASP A 334 -14.15 -48.94 91.95
N ASP A 335 -12.95 -48.41 91.68
CA ASP A 335 -11.71 -48.90 92.28
C ASP A 335 -11.67 -48.64 93.79
N LYS A 336 -12.15 -47.47 94.25
CA LYS A 336 -12.34 -47.20 95.69
C LYS A 336 -13.31 -48.19 96.35
N ILE A 337 -14.45 -48.48 95.70
CA ILE A 337 -15.42 -49.46 96.21
C ILE A 337 -14.78 -50.86 96.31
N LYS A 338 -13.97 -51.26 95.33
CA LYS A 338 -13.25 -52.54 95.37
C LYS A 338 -12.19 -52.57 96.47
N GLU A 339 -11.47 -51.48 96.69
CA GLU A 339 -10.44 -51.36 97.73
C GLU A 339 -11.07 -51.40 99.14
N ASP A 340 -12.18 -50.71 99.35
CA ASP A 340 -12.97 -50.78 100.59
C ASP A 340 -13.49 -52.19 100.88
N ARG A 341 -13.90 -52.95 99.84
CA ARG A 341 -14.29 -54.36 99.99
C ARG A 341 -13.11 -55.24 100.40
N LYS A 342 -11.92 -55.01 99.84
CA LYS A 342 -10.70 -55.75 100.21
C LYS A 342 -10.29 -55.45 101.66
N ASN A 343 -10.35 -54.18 102.08
CA ASN A 343 -9.98 -53.77 103.43
C ASN A 343 -10.96 -54.27 104.51
N LYS A 344 -12.21 -54.57 104.13
CA LYS A 344 -13.26 -55.10 105.03
C LYS A 344 -13.36 -56.64 105.03
N MET A 345 -12.53 -57.35 104.25
CA MET A 345 -12.53 -58.81 104.31
C MET A 345 -12.01 -59.29 105.66
N THR A 346 -12.81 -60.11 106.33
CA THR A 346 -12.42 -60.72 107.61
C THR A 346 -11.49 -61.91 107.38
N THR A 347 -10.64 -62.24 108.35
CA THR A 347 -9.70 -63.39 108.28
C THR A 347 -10.39 -64.72 107.95
N VAL A 348 -11.68 -64.85 108.28
CA VAL A 348 -12.53 -66.00 107.95
C VAL A 348 -12.81 -66.11 106.44
N GLU A 349 -13.01 -65.00 105.75
CA GLU A 349 -13.26 -64.96 104.29
C GLU A 349 -11.99 -65.22 103.49
N ILE A 350 -10.84 -64.73 103.97
CA ILE A 350 -9.53 -65.04 103.39
C ILE A 350 -9.27 -66.55 103.44
N ASN A 351 -9.51 -67.19 104.59
CA ASN A 351 -9.34 -68.63 104.74
C ASN A 351 -10.31 -69.47 103.87
N LYS A 352 -11.56 -69.01 103.68
CA LYS A 352 -12.49 -69.66 102.74
C LYS A 352 -12.03 -69.56 101.29
N SER A 353 -11.62 -68.37 100.83
CA SER A 353 -11.17 -68.18 99.44
C SER A 353 -9.90 -68.98 99.11
N MET A 354 -9.03 -69.16 100.10
CA MET A 354 -7.77 -69.90 99.95
C MET A 354 -7.99 -71.42 99.93
N ALA A 355 -8.96 -71.91 100.71
CA ALA A 355 -9.41 -73.30 100.65
C ALA A 355 -10.12 -73.63 99.31
N GLU A 356 -10.92 -72.71 98.78
CA GLU A 356 -11.54 -72.84 97.44
C GLU A 356 -10.51 -72.83 96.31
N TYR A 357 -9.48 -71.98 96.38
CA TYR A 357 -8.41 -71.92 95.38
C TYR A 357 -7.54 -73.20 95.35
N VAL A 358 -7.29 -73.81 96.51
CA VAL A 358 -6.57 -75.11 96.60
C VAL A 358 -7.43 -76.26 96.07
N ASN A 359 -8.76 -76.24 96.27
CA ASN A 359 -9.67 -77.24 95.73
C ASN A 359 -9.84 -77.13 94.21
N GLN A 360 -9.83 -75.92 93.63
CA GLN A 360 -9.91 -75.73 92.17
C GLN A 360 -8.67 -76.26 91.42
N ARG A 361 -7.49 -76.29 92.06
CA ARG A 361 -6.25 -76.81 91.43
C ARG A 361 -6.12 -78.34 91.47
N LYS A 362 -6.97 -79.06 92.23
CA LYS A 362 -6.94 -80.54 92.29
C LYS A 362 -7.81 -81.23 91.23
N CYS A 363 -8.61 -80.48 90.47
CA CYS A 363 -9.50 -81.01 89.44
C CYS A 363 -9.31 -80.30 88.08
N SER A 364 -8.21 -80.57 87.37
CA SER A 364 -8.16 -80.51 85.89
C SER A 364 -6.80 -80.90 85.31
N ASN A 365 -6.46 -82.19 85.41
CA ASN A 365 -5.68 -82.81 84.34
C ASN A 365 -6.67 -83.19 83.23
N LYS A 366 -6.76 -82.37 82.16
CA LYS A 366 -7.20 -82.80 80.82
C LYS A 366 -7.03 -81.67 79.79
N CYS A 367 -6.18 -81.96 78.81
CA CYS A 367 -6.10 -81.34 77.50
C CYS A 367 -7.46 -81.35 76.81
N TYR A 368 -7.86 -80.23 76.19
CA TYR A 368 -8.80 -80.21 75.08
C TYR A 368 -8.42 -79.09 74.09
N CYS A 369 -7.93 -79.53 72.93
CA CYS A 369 -8.15 -78.84 71.67
C CYS A 369 -9.65 -78.97 71.33
N ASP A 370 -10.28 -77.90 70.84
CA ASP A 370 -11.28 -78.08 69.79
C ASP A 370 -11.45 -76.84 68.91
N ARG A 371 -11.64 -77.16 67.64
CA ARG A 371 -11.79 -76.29 66.47
C ARG A 371 -13.11 -75.51 66.51
N GLN A 372 -13.14 -74.34 65.87
CA GLN A 372 -13.98 -74.09 64.68
C GLN A 372 -13.73 -72.69 64.09
N CYS A 373 -13.60 -72.66 62.76
CA CYS A 373 -13.34 -71.51 61.89
C CYS A 373 -14.56 -70.58 61.76
N LEU A 374 -14.35 -69.31 61.37
CA LEU A 374 -15.22 -68.57 60.44
C LEU A 374 -14.50 -67.36 59.78
N ILE A 375 -14.41 -67.46 58.46
CA ILE A 375 -14.03 -66.56 57.35
C ILE A 375 -13.95 -65.03 57.64
N THR A 376 -12.87 -64.40 57.16
CA THR A 376 -12.94 -63.11 56.41
C THR A 376 -11.92 -63.10 55.26
N LYS A 377 -12.41 -63.17 54.02
CA LYS A 377 -11.72 -62.70 52.82
C LYS A 377 -12.10 -61.23 52.65
N SER A 378 -11.13 -60.31 52.66
CA SER A 378 -11.33 -58.96 52.13
C SER A 378 -10.37 -58.73 50.98
N ASP A 379 -10.95 -58.82 49.78
CA ASP A 379 -10.34 -58.47 48.51
C ASP A 379 -10.07 -56.96 48.47
N LYS A 380 -8.80 -56.59 48.33
CA LYS A 380 -8.37 -55.24 47.99
C LYS A 380 -8.83 -54.92 46.56
N PRO A 381 -9.53 -53.80 46.30
CA PRO A 381 -9.77 -53.36 44.93
C PRO A 381 -8.48 -52.84 44.30
N ARG A 382 -8.13 -53.37 43.12
CA ARG A 382 -7.08 -52.85 42.24
C ARG A 382 -7.45 -51.46 41.75
N HIS A 383 -6.51 -50.51 41.88
CA HIS A 383 -6.51 -49.24 41.15
C HIS A 383 -6.58 -49.47 39.64
N VAL A 384 -7.70 -49.12 39.01
CA VAL A 384 -7.80 -48.97 37.57
C VAL A 384 -7.42 -47.53 37.22
N ARG A 385 -6.23 -47.34 36.65
CA ARG A 385 -5.84 -46.11 35.97
C ARG A 385 -6.74 -45.94 34.74
N LYS A 386 -7.69 -45.00 34.79
CA LYS A 386 -8.30 -44.46 33.56
C LYS A 386 -7.28 -43.52 32.93
N ALA A 387 -6.67 -43.97 31.85
CA ALA A 387 -5.92 -43.12 30.94
C ALA A 387 -6.86 -42.01 30.44
N TYR A 388 -6.45 -40.76 30.66
CA TYR A 388 -6.96 -39.64 29.90
C TYR A 388 -6.51 -39.85 28.45
N CYS A 389 -7.45 -40.19 27.56
CA CYS A 389 -7.27 -39.86 26.16
C CYS A 389 -7.44 -38.34 26.05
N GLU A 390 -6.32 -37.62 25.95
CA GLU A 390 -6.31 -36.29 25.35
C GLU A 390 -6.79 -36.47 23.91
N MET A 391 -8.02 -36.04 23.64
CA MET A 391 -8.43 -35.76 22.27
C MET A 391 -7.64 -34.54 21.84
N GLU A 392 -6.64 -34.75 20.97
CA GLU A 392 -6.03 -33.65 20.23
C GLU A 392 -7.15 -32.82 19.58
N PRO A 393 -7.09 -31.48 19.63
CA PRO A 393 -8.06 -30.67 18.94
C PRO A 393 -7.90 -30.93 17.44
N GLU A 394 -8.98 -31.35 16.78
CA GLU A 394 -9.07 -31.35 15.32
C GLU A 394 -8.49 -30.03 14.80
N SER A 395 -7.42 -30.15 14.02
CA SER A 395 -6.84 -29.01 13.33
C SER A 395 -7.91 -28.42 12.45
N LYS A 396 -8.50 -27.31 12.90
CA LYS A 396 -9.31 -26.47 12.03
C LYS A 396 -8.40 -26.02 10.90
N GLU A 397 -8.56 -26.63 9.74
CA GLU A 397 -8.03 -26.07 8.51
C GLU A 397 -8.44 -24.60 8.44
N PRO A 398 -7.50 -23.68 8.15
CA PRO A 398 -7.86 -22.29 7.98
C PRO A 398 -8.92 -22.21 6.88
N PRO A 399 -10.01 -21.44 7.07
CA PRO A 399 -11.00 -21.26 6.01
C PRO A 399 -10.29 -20.78 4.74
N PRO A 400 -10.68 -21.27 3.55
CA PRO A 400 -10.05 -20.89 2.31
C PRO A 400 -10.05 -19.35 2.20
N PRO A 401 -8.94 -18.74 1.71
CA PRO A 401 -8.82 -17.30 1.67
C PRO A 401 -10.00 -16.71 0.89
N TYR A 402 -10.76 -15.87 1.58
CA TYR A 402 -11.89 -15.12 1.04
C TYR A 402 -11.47 -14.44 -0.27
N PHE A 403 -12.15 -14.79 -1.37
CA PHE A 403 -12.04 -14.13 -2.69
C PHE A 403 -12.68 -12.74 -2.70
N GLY A 404 -12.43 -11.95 -1.65
CA GLY A 404 -12.72 -10.52 -1.67
C GLY A 404 -11.69 -9.81 -2.55
N PRO A 405 -12.06 -8.73 -3.27
CA PRO A 405 -11.09 -7.95 -4.01
C PRO A 405 -10.06 -7.42 -3.02
N CYS A 406 -8.84 -7.96 -3.07
CA CYS A 406 -7.76 -7.54 -2.19
C CYS A 406 -7.61 -6.01 -2.34
N ASN A 407 -7.52 -5.27 -1.23
CA ASN A 407 -7.29 -3.81 -1.29
C ASN A 407 -6.07 -3.47 -2.16
N LYS A 408 -5.09 -4.38 -2.30
CA LYS A 408 -3.98 -4.24 -3.26
C LYS A 408 -4.43 -4.24 -4.73
N LEU A 409 -5.40 -5.07 -5.10
CA LEU A 409 -6.01 -5.09 -6.44
C LEU A 409 -6.87 -3.85 -6.69
N VAL A 410 -7.68 -3.41 -5.73
CA VAL A 410 -8.46 -2.17 -5.83
C VAL A 410 -7.54 -0.95 -5.96
N THR A 411 -6.48 -0.89 -5.15
CA THR A 411 -5.47 0.17 -5.24
C THR A 411 -4.68 0.10 -6.55
N ALA A 412 -4.42 -1.10 -7.08
CA ALA A 412 -3.79 -1.29 -8.38
C ALA A 412 -4.72 -0.93 -9.55
N LEU A 413 -6.03 -1.14 -9.41
CA LEU A 413 -7.07 -0.72 -10.35
C LEU A 413 -7.20 0.79 -10.37
N HIS A 414 -7.35 1.45 -9.22
CA HIS A 414 -7.33 2.91 -9.13
C HIS A 414 -6.03 3.53 -9.66
N ARG A 415 -4.88 2.89 -9.42
CA ARG A 415 -3.61 3.32 -10.02
C ARG A 415 -3.57 3.09 -11.54
N ARG A 416 -4.26 2.07 -12.06
CA ARG A 416 -4.41 1.84 -13.51
C ARG A 416 -5.41 2.79 -14.16
N GLU A 417 -6.45 3.18 -13.43
CA GLU A 417 -7.44 4.18 -13.86
C GLU A 417 -6.86 5.60 -13.86
N GLN A 418 -5.90 5.89 -12.97
CA GLN A 418 -5.12 7.14 -12.96
C GLN A 418 -3.92 7.14 -13.91
N LEU A 419 -3.51 5.97 -14.42
CA LEU A 419 -2.53 5.90 -15.50
C LEU A 419 -3.26 6.20 -16.82
N PRO A 420 -2.67 7.01 -17.73
CA PRO A 420 -3.25 7.17 -19.05
C PRO A 420 -3.44 5.79 -19.69
N ALA A 421 -4.65 5.54 -20.19
CA ALA A 421 -5.04 4.23 -20.69
C ALA A 421 -4.04 3.76 -21.77
N PRO A 422 -3.59 2.49 -21.76
CA PRO A 422 -2.53 2.03 -22.67
C PRO A 422 -2.89 2.15 -24.17
N TRP A 423 -4.16 2.40 -24.49
CA TRP A 423 -4.73 2.57 -25.82
C TRP A 423 -4.83 4.03 -26.30
N THR A 424 -4.54 5.05 -25.48
CA THR A 424 -4.41 6.45 -25.97
C THR A 424 -3.09 6.71 -26.72
N ARG A 425 -2.38 5.64 -27.14
CA ARG A 425 -1.24 5.77 -28.06
C ARG A 425 -1.63 6.23 -29.45
N ALA A 426 -2.90 6.10 -29.85
CA ALA A 426 -3.38 6.63 -31.13
C ALA A 426 -3.06 8.13 -31.20
N GLU A 427 -3.48 8.93 -30.22
CA GLU A 427 -3.21 10.37 -30.16
C GLU A 427 -1.72 10.70 -30.20
N GLU A 428 -0.87 10.00 -29.42
CA GLU A 428 0.59 10.21 -29.48
C GLU A 428 1.17 9.86 -30.86
N THR A 429 0.70 8.80 -31.52
CA THR A 429 1.15 8.43 -32.87
C THR A 429 0.63 9.39 -33.94
N HIS A 430 -0.58 9.92 -33.81
CA HIS A 430 -1.15 10.93 -34.72
C HIS A 430 -0.40 12.26 -34.58
N LEU A 431 -0.17 12.73 -33.35
CA LEU A 431 0.62 13.92 -33.08
C LEU A 431 2.06 13.78 -33.59
N LEU A 432 2.66 12.59 -33.49
CA LEU A 432 3.99 12.34 -34.06
C LEU A 432 3.99 12.27 -35.59
N PHE A 433 2.99 11.63 -36.19
CA PHE A 433 2.83 11.61 -37.64
C PHE A 433 2.68 13.04 -38.17
N MET A 434 1.84 13.87 -37.53
CA MET A 434 1.72 15.29 -37.84
C MET A 434 3.05 16.03 -37.70
N ARG A 435 3.79 15.80 -36.62
CA ARG A 435 5.09 16.46 -36.40
C ARG A 435 6.11 16.08 -37.47
N ASN A 436 6.19 14.81 -37.83
CA ASN A 436 7.12 14.33 -38.87
C ASN A 436 6.67 14.77 -40.27
N ALA A 437 5.37 14.69 -40.58
CA ALA A 437 4.81 15.18 -41.83
C ALA A 437 5.03 16.70 -41.99
N ASN A 438 4.83 17.49 -40.92
CA ASN A 438 5.10 18.93 -40.92
C ASN A 438 6.59 19.24 -41.13
N ARG A 439 7.50 18.44 -40.55
CA ARG A 439 8.94 18.58 -40.80
C ARG A 439 9.28 18.31 -42.26
N THR A 440 8.79 17.21 -42.82
CA THR A 440 8.98 16.87 -44.24
C THR A 440 8.40 17.95 -45.16
N LEU A 441 7.21 18.48 -44.84
CA LEU A 441 6.59 19.58 -45.57
C LEU A 441 7.35 20.91 -45.47
N ALA A 442 8.04 21.17 -44.36
CA ALA A 442 8.88 22.35 -44.20
C ALA A 442 10.11 22.29 -45.13
N GLU A 443 10.64 21.10 -45.37
CA GLU A 443 11.80 20.86 -46.23
C GLU A 443 11.44 20.81 -47.73
N CYS A 444 10.16 20.64 -48.08
CA CYS A 444 9.64 20.72 -49.45
C CYS A 444 9.41 22.16 -49.91
N LYS A 445 10.05 22.58 -51.01
CA LYS A 445 9.74 23.86 -51.67
C LYS A 445 8.42 23.79 -52.45
N TYR A 446 8.13 22.66 -53.09
CA TYR A 446 6.91 22.43 -53.86
C TYR A 446 5.88 21.63 -53.05
N LYS A 447 5.03 22.34 -52.29
CA LYS A 447 4.18 21.74 -51.23
C LYS A 447 2.86 21.12 -51.71
N ILE A 448 2.42 21.41 -52.93
CA ILE A 448 1.09 21.05 -53.45
C ILE A 448 0.82 19.53 -53.43
N PRO A 449 1.70 18.66 -53.99
CA PRO A 449 1.46 17.22 -53.95
C PRO A 449 1.64 16.62 -52.54
N ALA A 450 2.50 17.19 -51.71
CA ALA A 450 2.76 16.70 -50.36
C ALA A 450 1.64 17.04 -49.36
N ARG A 451 1.01 18.22 -49.49
CA ARG A 451 -0.16 18.61 -48.67
C ARG A 451 -1.35 17.70 -48.88
N LYS A 452 -1.65 17.32 -50.13
CA LYS A 452 -2.74 16.38 -50.45
C LYS A 452 -2.63 15.04 -49.70
N VAL A 453 -1.41 14.56 -49.43
CA VAL A 453 -1.20 13.30 -48.69
C VAL A 453 -1.45 13.47 -47.19
N VAL A 454 -1.11 14.62 -46.62
CA VAL A 454 -1.36 14.94 -45.20
C VAL A 454 -2.84 15.18 -44.98
N ASP A 455 -3.49 15.96 -45.84
CA ASP A 455 -4.91 16.32 -45.71
C ASP A 455 -5.82 15.08 -45.85
N VAL A 456 -5.50 14.16 -46.77
CA VAL A 456 -6.24 12.89 -46.92
C VAL A 456 -5.97 11.92 -45.77
N GLY A 457 -4.75 11.89 -45.23
CA GLY A 457 -4.38 11.06 -44.08
C GLY A 457 -5.04 11.51 -42.77
N ILE A 458 -5.46 12.77 -42.66
CA ILE A 458 -6.22 13.30 -41.50
C ILE A 458 -7.68 12.86 -41.54
N ILE A 459 -8.25 12.73 -42.73
CA ILE A 459 -9.69 12.48 -42.93
C ILE A 459 -10.02 10.97 -42.90
N THR A 460 -9.02 10.08 -43.04
CA THR A 460 -9.24 8.64 -43.23
C THR A 460 -8.84 7.73 -42.05
N TRP A 461 -8.55 8.30 -40.87
CA TRP A 461 -8.18 7.54 -39.66
C TRP A 461 -9.13 7.76 -38.49
#